data_AF-A0A947W2K4-F1
#
_entry.id   AF-A0A947W2K4-F1
#
_cell.length_a   1.000
_cell.length_b   1.000
_cell.length_c   1.000
_cell.angle_alpha   90.00
_cell.angle_beta   90.00
_cell.angle_gamma   90.00
#
_symmetry.space_group_name_H-M   'P 1'
#
loop_
_entity.id
_entity.type
_entity.pdbx_description
1 polymer ?
#
loop_
_entity_poly.entity_id
_entity_poly.type
_entity_poly.pdbx_seq_one_letter_code
_entity_poly.pdbx_strand_id
1 'polypeptide(L)'
;MKYYPNILFITIFSVACVLAAGGGDIQITCEPDIRIWVNDNFKGKTTADDGGMFIESLTPGNYKIKAVKSGFEPVIKDIYVPRGETVEVKIKITTPSMKIENLITGNTGNDYATVGTIIFRSVPLHADIFLDGNKIGTTDTKASDIATGNHHIRFVYKSQILENDYTLNANQTLKLKAHFKKGEIINEHEEYFVNSMGMKFVKIMPGVFQKSDSTGKETRINEFFMQNTEVTQKQWVMLMQKNPSNYKKNSNDYPVENVSLNDVQEFIRRLNQREETDKYRLPTQAEWEYACRTGKNSKYCFGDNPDKIDDYAWYEKNSHNHPHMVGRKTPNLWGLYDMHGNVLEFCLDLYSGMYPVARGGDYLDKPDYLECSVQEIVTEDSGNPTIGFRLVKMP
;
A
#
# COMPACT_ATOMS: atom_id res chain seq x y z
N MET A 1 32.80 53.68 -60.47
CA MET A 1 31.88 53.49 -59.34
C MET A 1 30.68 52.68 -59.78
N LYS A 2 30.53 51.46 -59.25
CA LYS A 2 29.28 50.85 -58.75
C LYS A 2 29.57 49.36 -58.50
N TYR A 3 29.71 49.02 -57.23
CA TYR A 3 29.78 47.65 -56.70
C TYR A 3 28.38 47.05 -56.71
N TYR A 4 28.25 45.79 -57.16
CA TYR A 4 27.12 44.91 -56.86
C TYR A 4 27.70 43.64 -56.22
N PRO A 5 27.25 43.23 -55.02
CA PRO A 5 27.68 41.95 -54.45
C PRO A 5 26.74 40.84 -54.98
N ASN A 6 27.32 39.83 -55.63
CA ASN A 6 26.59 38.60 -55.97
C ASN A 6 26.69 37.60 -54.83
N ILE A 7 25.51 37.11 -54.46
CA ILE A 7 25.14 36.27 -53.33
C ILE A 7 25.70 34.85 -53.52
N LEU A 8 26.36 34.33 -52.49
CA LEU A 8 26.80 32.95 -52.38
C LEU A 8 25.58 32.07 -52.02
N PHE A 9 25.21 31.13 -52.89
CA PHE A 9 24.24 30.08 -52.57
C PHE A 9 24.87 29.10 -51.58
N ILE A 10 24.43 29.13 -50.32
CA ILE A 10 24.69 28.06 -49.34
C ILE A 10 23.59 27.01 -49.53
N THR A 11 23.95 25.88 -50.13
CA THR A 11 23.11 24.67 -50.12
C THR A 11 23.18 24.07 -48.71
N ILE A 12 22.15 24.32 -47.90
CA ILE A 12 21.97 23.63 -46.62
C ILE A 12 21.60 22.19 -46.96
N PHE A 13 22.55 21.26 -46.84
CA PHE A 13 22.20 19.86 -46.64
C PHE A 13 21.46 19.80 -45.31
N SER A 14 20.14 19.60 -45.36
CA SER A 14 19.41 19.14 -44.19
C SER A 14 20.01 17.78 -43.83
N VAL A 15 20.78 17.76 -42.75
CA VAL A 15 20.95 16.54 -41.99
C VAL A 15 19.55 16.20 -41.53
N ALA A 16 18.88 15.31 -42.26
CA ALA A 16 17.77 14.57 -41.73
C ALA A 16 18.33 13.85 -40.50
N CYS A 17 18.17 14.50 -39.35
CA CYS A 17 18.31 13.88 -38.06
C CYS A 17 17.35 12.69 -38.13
N VAL A 18 17.92 11.49 -38.29
CA VAL A 18 17.19 10.26 -38.06
C VAL A 18 16.78 10.37 -36.60
N LEU A 19 15.54 10.81 -36.36
CA LEU A 19 14.86 10.65 -35.10
C LEU A 19 15.01 9.17 -34.75
N ALA A 20 15.92 8.87 -33.83
CA ALA A 20 15.92 7.59 -33.16
C ALA A 20 14.47 7.41 -32.67
N ALA A 21 13.79 6.42 -33.23
CA ALA A 21 12.42 6.09 -32.86
C ALA A 21 12.47 5.74 -31.37
N GLY A 22 12.16 6.70 -30.51
CA GLY A 22 12.21 6.52 -29.07
C GLY A 22 11.26 5.39 -28.68
N GLY A 23 11.79 4.21 -28.43
CA GLY A 23 11.02 3.08 -27.94
C GLY A 23 10.62 3.25 -26.48
N GLY A 24 9.76 2.37 -25.98
CA GLY A 24 9.58 2.13 -24.55
C GLY A 24 10.22 0.80 -24.15
N ASP A 25 10.20 0.49 -22.86
CA ASP A 25 10.82 -0.70 -22.29
C ASP A 25 9.81 -1.49 -21.45
N ILE A 26 10.07 -2.78 -21.24
CA ILE A 26 9.33 -3.61 -20.29
C ILE A 26 10.30 -4.13 -19.24
N GLN A 27 9.96 -3.95 -17.96
CA GLN A 27 10.62 -4.61 -16.85
C GLN A 27 9.68 -5.65 -16.25
N ILE A 28 9.99 -6.93 -16.44
CA ILE A 28 9.25 -8.04 -15.85
C ILE A 28 9.94 -8.40 -14.54
N THR A 29 9.20 -8.42 -13.43
CA THR A 29 9.70 -8.92 -12.13
C THR A 29 8.98 -10.21 -11.81
N CYS A 30 9.72 -11.30 -11.63
CA CYS A 30 9.14 -12.62 -11.39
C CYS A 30 10.11 -13.57 -10.68
N GLU A 31 9.61 -14.70 -10.20
CA GLU A 31 10.45 -15.78 -9.65
C GLU A 31 11.45 -16.32 -10.70
N PRO A 32 12.52 -17.01 -10.25
CA PRO A 32 13.38 -17.76 -11.15
C PRO A 32 12.63 -18.89 -11.87
N ASP A 33 13.27 -19.39 -12.92
CA ASP A 33 12.82 -20.50 -13.77
C ASP A 33 11.56 -20.22 -14.60
N ILE A 34 11.27 -18.96 -14.88
CA ILE A 34 10.11 -18.55 -15.69
C ILE A 34 10.56 -18.27 -17.12
N ARG A 35 9.94 -18.95 -18.08
CA ARG A 35 10.11 -18.68 -19.51
C ARG A 35 9.18 -17.54 -19.94
N ILE A 36 9.73 -16.55 -20.63
CA ILE A 36 9.02 -15.32 -21.02
C ILE A 36 8.88 -15.24 -22.54
N TRP A 37 7.68 -14.89 -22.99
CA TRP A 37 7.38 -14.50 -24.38
C TRP A 37 6.74 -13.11 -24.42
N VAL A 38 7.03 -12.37 -25.50
CA VAL A 38 6.42 -11.08 -25.82
C VAL A 38 5.88 -11.14 -27.25
N ASN A 39 4.57 -10.98 -27.42
CA ASN A 39 3.87 -11.21 -28.69
C ASN A 39 4.27 -12.54 -29.32
N ASP A 40 4.22 -13.60 -28.51
CA ASP A 40 4.61 -14.97 -28.87
C ASP A 40 6.08 -15.19 -29.27
N ASN A 41 6.93 -14.17 -29.17
CA ASN A 41 8.38 -14.30 -29.34
C ASN A 41 9.06 -14.63 -28.02
N PHE A 42 9.78 -15.75 -27.98
CA PHE A 42 10.54 -16.16 -26.79
C PHE A 42 11.66 -15.17 -26.49
N LYS A 43 11.73 -14.69 -25.24
CA LYS A 43 12.73 -13.73 -24.78
C LYS A 43 13.81 -14.34 -23.90
N GLY A 44 13.49 -15.43 -23.19
CA GLY A 44 14.45 -16.14 -22.35
C GLY A 44 13.80 -16.82 -21.16
N LYS A 45 14.65 -17.33 -20.27
CA LYS A 45 14.27 -17.94 -18.99
C LYS A 45 14.94 -17.16 -17.86
N THR A 46 14.20 -16.76 -16.83
CA THR A 46 14.75 -16.06 -15.66
C THR A 46 15.54 -17.00 -14.75
N THR A 47 16.59 -16.48 -14.12
CA THR A 47 17.41 -17.18 -13.11
C THR A 47 17.24 -16.54 -11.71
N ALA A 48 17.84 -17.17 -10.70
CA ALA A 48 17.76 -16.72 -9.31
C ALA A 48 18.43 -15.36 -9.08
N ASP A 49 19.39 -15.01 -9.92
CA ASP A 49 20.20 -13.80 -9.77
C ASP A 49 19.60 -12.60 -10.52
N ASP A 50 18.53 -12.82 -11.31
CA ASP A 50 18.04 -11.83 -12.28
C ASP A 50 16.94 -10.92 -11.72
N GLY A 51 16.22 -11.36 -10.70
CA GLY A 51 15.00 -10.69 -10.21
C GLY A 51 13.86 -10.57 -11.25
N GLY A 52 14.06 -11.04 -12.49
CA GLY A 52 13.17 -10.76 -13.60
C GLY A 52 13.81 -10.76 -14.99
N MET A 53 13.26 -9.94 -15.90
CA MET A 53 13.73 -9.76 -17.28
C MET A 53 13.49 -8.33 -17.76
N PHE A 54 14.46 -7.74 -18.44
CA PHE A 54 14.35 -6.42 -19.06
C PHE A 54 14.34 -6.53 -20.58
N ILE A 55 13.39 -5.86 -21.23
CA ILE A 55 13.25 -5.83 -22.69
C ILE A 55 13.25 -4.36 -23.13
N GLU A 56 14.29 -3.97 -23.87
CA GLU A 56 14.51 -2.58 -24.26
C GLU A 56 14.13 -2.31 -25.73
N SER A 57 13.98 -1.02 -26.06
CA SER A 57 13.85 -0.53 -27.44
C SER A 57 12.60 -1.05 -28.19
N LEU A 58 11.48 -1.18 -27.48
CA LEU A 58 10.20 -1.60 -28.06
C LEU A 58 9.49 -0.43 -28.74
N THR A 59 8.85 -0.66 -29.89
CA THR A 59 7.98 0.36 -30.49
C THR A 59 6.79 0.64 -29.56
N PRO A 60 6.37 1.91 -29.36
CA PRO A 60 5.21 2.19 -28.52
C PRO A 60 3.96 1.45 -29.04
N GLY A 61 3.21 0.80 -28.14
CA GLY A 61 2.07 -0.01 -28.54
C GLY A 61 1.67 -1.08 -27.53
N ASN A 62 0.71 -1.92 -27.92
CA ASN A 62 0.22 -3.02 -27.09
C ASN A 62 1.11 -4.27 -27.23
N TYR A 63 1.40 -4.90 -26.10
CA TYR A 63 2.19 -6.12 -26.00
C TYR A 63 1.50 -7.15 -25.13
N LYS A 64 1.55 -8.40 -25.56
CA LYS A 64 1.14 -9.56 -24.78
C LYS A 64 2.35 -10.24 -24.18
N ILE A 65 2.43 -10.26 -22.86
CA ILE A 65 3.46 -10.98 -22.11
C ILE A 65 2.86 -12.32 -21.69
N LYS A 66 3.55 -13.40 -22.02
CA LYS A 66 3.23 -14.76 -21.56
C LYS A 66 4.39 -15.28 -20.72
N ALA A 67 4.11 -15.67 -19.49
CA ALA A 67 5.07 -16.28 -18.58
C ALA A 67 4.66 -17.73 -18.30
N VAL A 68 5.60 -18.65 -18.47
CA VAL A 68 5.37 -20.10 -18.30
C VAL A 68 6.40 -20.68 -17.35
N LYS A 69 5.92 -21.38 -16.33
CA LYS A 69 6.72 -22.21 -15.42
C LYS A 69 6.25 -23.65 -15.53
N SER A 70 7.18 -24.59 -15.55
CA SER A 70 6.85 -26.01 -15.69
C SER A 70 5.93 -26.46 -14.55
N GLY A 71 4.78 -27.05 -14.88
CA GLY A 71 3.80 -27.52 -13.88
C GLY A 71 2.78 -26.48 -13.42
N PHE A 72 2.74 -25.30 -14.03
CA PHE A 72 1.81 -24.22 -13.68
C PHE A 72 1.07 -23.68 -14.90
N GLU A 73 -0.14 -23.18 -14.69
CA GLU A 73 -0.88 -22.44 -15.72
C GLU A 73 -0.10 -21.17 -16.11
N PRO A 74 -0.03 -20.85 -17.42
CA PRO A 74 0.70 -19.70 -17.90
C PRO A 74 -0.01 -18.40 -17.50
N VAL A 75 0.76 -17.43 -17.03
CA VAL A 75 0.26 -16.08 -16.75
C VAL A 75 0.35 -15.25 -18.03
N ILE A 76 -0.77 -14.69 -18.46
CA ILE A 76 -0.85 -13.80 -19.62
C ILE A 76 -1.22 -12.40 -19.15
N LYS A 77 -0.48 -11.39 -19.62
CA LYS A 77 -0.76 -9.97 -19.37
C LYS A 77 -0.69 -9.19 -20.67
N ASP A 78 -1.76 -8.48 -20.98
CA ASP A 78 -1.76 -7.47 -22.03
C ASP A 78 -1.39 -6.12 -21.40
N ILE A 79 -0.42 -5.44 -21.99
CA ILE A 79 0.10 -4.15 -21.52
C ILE A 79 0.21 -3.16 -22.68
N TYR A 80 0.16 -1.87 -22.37
CA TYR A 80 0.52 -0.81 -23.31
C TYR A 80 1.88 -0.23 -22.91
N VAL A 81 2.82 -0.16 -23.85
CA VAL A 81 4.15 0.44 -23.66
C VAL A 81 4.15 1.85 -24.27
N PRO A 82 4.17 2.91 -23.45
CA PRO A 82 4.24 4.28 -23.94
C PRO A 82 5.63 4.63 -24.49
N ARG A 83 5.69 5.69 -25.29
CA ARG A 83 6.93 6.21 -25.85
C ARG A 83 7.86 6.69 -24.74
N GLY A 84 9.06 6.13 -24.67
CA GLY A 84 10.06 6.57 -23.71
C GLY A 84 9.66 6.29 -22.26
N GLU A 85 8.81 5.30 -21.99
CA GLU A 85 8.47 4.85 -20.63
C GLU A 85 8.87 3.39 -20.43
N THR A 86 9.11 3.00 -19.18
CA THR A 86 9.36 1.61 -18.79
C THR A 86 8.11 1.09 -18.09
N VAL A 87 7.49 0.05 -18.65
CA VAL A 87 6.31 -0.58 -18.05
C VAL A 87 6.77 -1.70 -17.14
N GLU A 88 6.42 -1.60 -15.85
CA GLU A 88 6.69 -2.65 -14.88
C GLU A 88 5.59 -3.71 -14.88
N VAL A 89 5.99 -4.97 -15.00
CA VAL A 89 5.08 -6.12 -15.06
C VAL A 89 5.48 -7.14 -14.01
N LYS A 90 4.78 -7.12 -12.88
CA LYS A 90 4.96 -8.11 -11.82
C LYS A 90 4.23 -9.40 -12.17
N ILE A 91 4.93 -10.52 -12.21
CA ILE A 91 4.36 -11.85 -12.48
C ILE A 91 4.59 -12.73 -11.27
N LYS A 92 3.50 -13.21 -10.66
CA LYS A 92 3.50 -14.24 -9.61
C LYS A 92 2.84 -15.49 -10.17
N ILE A 93 3.51 -16.63 -10.06
CA ILE A 93 2.96 -17.93 -10.42
C ILE A 93 2.70 -18.67 -9.10
N THR A 94 1.45 -18.68 -8.65
CA THR A 94 1.06 -19.28 -7.36
C THR A 94 0.90 -20.80 -7.45
N THR A 95 1.62 -21.53 -6.60
CA THR A 95 1.32 -22.92 -6.21
C THR A 95 0.25 -22.92 -5.10
N PRO A 96 -0.69 -23.88 -5.06
CA PRO A 96 -1.44 -24.15 -3.83
C PRO A 96 -0.45 -24.50 -2.72
N SER A 97 -0.57 -23.80 -1.59
CA SER A 97 0.37 -23.83 -0.47
C SER A 97 0.55 -25.26 0.10
N MET A 98 1.79 -25.77 0.10
CA MET A 98 2.20 -26.87 0.98
C MET A 98 3.06 -26.35 2.13
N LYS A 99 2.88 -27.00 3.28
CA LYS A 99 3.49 -26.74 4.60
C LYS A 99 5.02 -26.66 4.54
N ILE A 100 5.60 -25.79 5.37
CA ILE A 100 7.02 -25.86 5.73
C ILE A 100 7.12 -26.39 7.16
N GLU A 101 7.90 -27.45 7.31
CA GLU A 101 8.33 -28.05 8.57
C GLU A 101 9.47 -27.24 9.22
N ASN A 102 9.54 -27.37 10.55
CA ASN A 102 10.55 -26.80 11.43
C ASN A 102 11.98 -27.27 11.13
N LEU A 103 12.96 -26.38 11.33
CA LEU A 103 14.35 -26.57 11.80
C LEU A 103 14.92 -25.13 11.87
N ILE A 104 15.54 -24.60 12.92
CA ILE A 104 16.72 -25.08 13.63
C ILE A 104 16.76 -24.46 15.04
N THR A 105 17.23 -25.25 16.01
CA THR A 105 17.67 -24.88 17.36
C THR A 105 19.01 -24.15 17.35
N GLY A 106 19.17 -23.11 18.16
CA GLY A 106 20.48 -22.59 18.52
C GLY A 106 20.38 -21.38 19.43
N ASN A 107 20.61 -21.59 20.73
CA ASN A 107 20.78 -20.53 21.71
C ASN A 107 22.27 -20.45 22.06
N THR A 108 22.88 -19.26 21.96
CA THR A 108 23.97 -18.80 22.81
C THR A 108 23.88 -17.28 22.90
N GLY A 109 23.73 -16.75 24.12
CA GLY A 109 23.65 -15.32 24.36
C GLY A 109 24.93 -14.55 24.02
N ASN A 110 24.76 -13.27 23.72
CA ASN A 110 25.59 -12.12 24.10
C ASN A 110 24.98 -10.87 23.45
N ASP A 111 25.12 -9.71 24.11
CA ASP A 111 24.60 -8.39 23.73
C ASP A 111 24.37 -8.21 22.22
N TYR A 112 23.14 -8.43 21.77
CA TYR A 112 22.79 -8.26 20.37
C TYR A 112 22.68 -6.77 20.09
N ALA A 113 23.66 -6.22 19.37
CA ALA A 113 23.41 -5.04 18.56
C ALA A 113 22.11 -5.31 17.79
N THR A 114 21.13 -4.43 17.95
CA THR A 114 19.90 -4.54 17.17
C THR A 114 20.27 -4.52 15.69
N VAL A 115 19.79 -5.51 14.93
CA VAL A 115 20.03 -5.63 13.49
C VAL A 115 18.75 -5.38 12.70
N GLY A 116 18.88 -5.01 11.43
CA GLY A 116 17.81 -4.86 10.47
C GLY A 116 18.13 -5.51 9.13
N THR A 117 17.24 -5.32 8.16
CA THR A 117 17.34 -5.85 6.80
C THR A 117 17.19 -4.72 5.79
N ILE A 118 17.92 -4.79 4.68
CA ILE A 118 17.71 -3.92 3.52
C ILE A 118 17.50 -4.78 2.28
N ILE A 119 16.41 -4.54 1.55
CA ILE A 119 16.12 -5.12 0.24
C ILE A 119 16.44 -4.04 -0.80
N PHE A 120 17.27 -4.37 -1.77
CA PHE A 120 17.72 -3.49 -2.83
C PHE A 120 17.10 -3.89 -4.16
N ARG A 121 16.48 -2.94 -4.85
CA ARG A 121 15.90 -3.09 -6.18
C ARG A 121 16.36 -1.97 -7.10
N SER A 122 16.24 -2.17 -8.41
CA SER A 122 16.43 -1.07 -9.36
C SER A 122 15.61 -1.17 -10.64
N VAL A 123 15.46 -0.02 -11.27
CA VAL A 123 14.91 0.15 -12.62
C VAL A 123 15.91 1.02 -13.40
N PRO A 124 16.62 0.47 -14.40
CA PRO A 124 16.63 -0.94 -14.84
C PRO A 124 17.27 -1.90 -13.81
N LEU A 125 17.09 -3.22 -13.99
CA LEU A 125 17.68 -4.28 -13.15
C LEU A 125 19.24 -4.30 -13.24
N HIS A 126 19.88 -4.98 -12.30
CA HIS A 126 21.34 -5.21 -12.24
C HIS A 126 22.19 -3.95 -11.99
N ALA A 127 21.72 -3.05 -11.15
CA ALA A 127 22.55 -1.98 -10.62
C ALA A 127 23.50 -2.55 -9.55
N ASP A 128 24.76 -2.13 -9.57
CA ASP A 128 25.73 -2.41 -8.51
C ASP A 128 25.29 -1.72 -7.22
N ILE A 129 25.36 -2.44 -6.09
CA ILE A 129 24.96 -1.93 -4.77
C ILE A 129 26.21 -1.78 -3.90
N PHE A 130 26.31 -0.62 -3.25
CA PHE A 130 27.29 -0.34 -2.22
C PHE A 130 26.59 0.03 -0.92
N LEU A 131 27.00 -0.60 0.18
CA LEU A 131 26.58 -0.32 1.54
C LEU A 131 27.79 0.16 2.33
N ASP A 132 27.74 1.39 2.84
CA ASP A 132 28.82 2.03 3.59
C ASP A 132 30.17 1.99 2.86
N GLY A 133 30.12 2.19 1.54
CA GLY A 133 31.29 2.18 0.66
C GLY A 133 31.71 0.79 0.16
N ASN A 134 31.18 -0.30 0.71
CA ASN A 134 31.52 -1.66 0.30
C ASN A 134 30.54 -2.17 -0.75
N LYS A 135 31.04 -2.72 -1.87
CA LYS A 135 30.19 -3.37 -2.88
C LYS A 135 29.64 -4.68 -2.30
N ILE A 136 28.31 -4.81 -2.22
CA ILE A 136 27.65 -5.97 -1.63
C ILE A 136 26.95 -6.87 -2.66
N GLY A 137 26.79 -6.43 -3.90
CA GLY A 137 26.17 -7.22 -4.96
C GLY A 137 25.56 -6.37 -6.07
N THR A 138 24.57 -6.95 -6.75
CA THR A 138 23.73 -6.27 -7.74
C THR A 138 22.25 -6.46 -7.41
N THR A 139 21.39 -5.54 -7.84
CA THR A 139 19.93 -5.68 -7.69
C THR A 139 19.36 -6.79 -8.57
N ASP A 140 18.37 -7.57 -8.12
CA ASP A 140 17.65 -7.49 -6.83
C ASP A 140 18.36 -8.33 -5.73
N THR A 141 18.68 -7.73 -4.59
CA THR A 141 19.41 -8.40 -3.48
C THR A 141 18.83 -8.06 -2.11
N LYS A 142 18.96 -8.97 -1.15
CA LYS A 142 18.64 -8.74 0.28
C LYS A 142 19.93 -8.81 1.12
N ALA A 143 20.18 -7.78 1.92
CA ALA A 143 21.19 -7.81 2.98
C ALA A 143 20.48 -7.91 4.34
N SER A 144 20.82 -8.94 5.12
CA SER A 144 20.28 -9.16 6.48
C SER A 144 21.39 -8.91 7.51
N ASP A 145 21.03 -8.87 8.79
CA ASP A 145 21.98 -8.69 9.91
C ASP A 145 22.80 -7.40 9.84
N ILE A 146 22.22 -6.35 9.24
CA ILE A 146 22.84 -5.02 9.17
C ILE A 146 22.64 -4.33 10.51
N ALA A 147 23.72 -3.80 11.10
CA ALA A 147 23.64 -3.06 12.35
C ALA A 147 22.63 -1.91 12.26
N THR A 148 21.94 -1.56 13.35
CA THR A 148 21.11 -0.35 13.35
C THR A 148 21.95 0.91 13.28
N GLY A 149 21.44 1.95 12.64
CA GLY A 149 22.11 3.23 12.50
C GLY A 149 21.88 3.86 11.14
N ASN A 150 22.64 4.92 10.85
CA ASN A 150 22.62 5.54 9.55
C ASN A 150 23.57 4.81 8.60
N HIS A 151 23.09 4.43 7.42
CA HIS A 151 23.85 3.73 6.39
C HIS A 151 23.87 4.53 5.10
N HIS A 152 25.04 4.62 4.49
CA HIS A 152 25.20 5.24 3.18
C HIS A 152 24.95 4.20 2.09
N ILE A 153 23.91 4.42 1.29
CA ILE A 153 23.50 3.50 0.24
C ILE A 153 23.78 4.13 -1.11
N ARG A 154 24.49 3.40 -1.98
CA ARG A 154 24.77 3.81 -3.36
C ARG A 154 24.41 2.71 -4.34
N PHE A 155 23.70 3.09 -5.40
CA PHE A 155 23.43 2.29 -6.58
C PHE A 155 24.21 2.85 -7.77
N VAL A 156 24.83 1.98 -8.56
CA VAL A 156 25.54 2.36 -9.80
C VAL A 156 24.99 1.54 -10.97
N TYR A 157 24.50 2.22 -12.00
CA TYR A 157 24.05 1.57 -13.23
C TYR A 157 24.64 2.29 -14.44
N LYS A 158 25.50 1.57 -15.18
CA LYS A 158 26.34 2.15 -16.24
C LYS A 158 27.16 3.33 -15.68
N SER A 159 26.93 4.56 -16.15
CA SER A 159 27.61 5.77 -15.68
C SER A 159 26.79 6.59 -14.68
N GLN A 160 25.58 6.15 -14.31
CA GLN A 160 24.71 6.86 -13.38
C GLN A 160 24.92 6.36 -11.95
N ILE A 161 24.93 7.31 -11.01
CA ILE A 161 25.09 7.05 -9.59
C ILE A 161 23.88 7.67 -8.89
N LEU A 162 23.23 6.87 -8.04
CA LEU A 162 22.21 7.34 -7.10
C LEU A 162 22.68 6.95 -5.70
N GLU A 163 22.75 7.89 -4.78
CA GLU A 163 23.18 7.64 -3.41
C GLU A 163 22.40 8.49 -2.41
N ASN A 164 22.16 7.94 -1.22
CA ASN A 164 21.53 8.63 -0.11
C ASN A 164 21.82 7.91 1.21
N ASP A 165 21.65 8.62 2.32
CA ASP A 165 21.75 8.06 3.66
C ASP A 165 20.38 7.59 4.17
N TYR A 166 20.34 6.40 4.78
CA TYR A 166 19.13 5.82 5.34
C TYR A 166 19.36 5.34 6.77
N THR A 167 18.46 5.71 7.68
CA THR A 167 18.44 5.18 9.04
C THR A 167 17.73 3.83 9.09
N LEU A 168 18.42 2.80 9.57
CA LEU A 168 17.89 1.46 9.81
C LEU A 168 17.67 1.25 11.31
N ASN A 169 16.42 0.95 11.70
CA ASN A 169 16.04 0.66 13.08
C ASN A 169 16.00 -0.85 13.35
N ALA A 170 15.94 -1.21 14.64
CA ALA A 170 15.93 -2.59 15.11
C ALA A 170 14.79 -3.38 14.46
N ASN A 171 15.09 -4.55 13.89
CA ASN A 171 14.13 -5.43 13.21
C ASN A 171 13.40 -4.78 12.01
N GLN A 172 13.82 -3.60 11.56
CA GLN A 172 13.24 -2.93 10.41
C GLN A 172 13.70 -3.60 9.12
N THR A 173 12.80 -3.68 8.13
CA THR A 173 13.18 -3.94 6.73
C THR A 173 13.02 -2.67 5.91
N LEU A 174 14.12 -2.12 5.38
CA LEU A 174 14.09 -1.09 4.35
C LEU A 174 13.96 -1.78 2.98
N LYS A 175 13.16 -1.21 2.08
CA LYS A 175 13.07 -1.68 0.68
C LYS A 175 13.42 -0.51 -0.22
N LEU A 176 14.66 -0.46 -0.66
CA LEU A 176 15.19 0.66 -1.44
C LEU A 176 15.16 0.30 -2.91
N LYS A 177 14.49 1.13 -3.72
CA LYS A 177 14.38 0.98 -5.16
C LYS A 177 15.00 2.17 -5.87
N ALA A 178 16.12 1.97 -6.55
CA ALA A 178 16.76 2.97 -7.38
C ALA A 178 16.06 3.09 -8.74
N HIS A 179 15.58 4.29 -9.10
CA HIS A 179 14.92 4.57 -10.35
C HIS A 179 15.79 5.50 -11.21
N PHE A 180 16.75 4.92 -11.94
CA PHE A 180 17.79 5.68 -12.67
C PHE A 180 17.23 6.69 -13.67
N LYS A 181 16.13 6.35 -14.34
CA LYS A 181 15.43 7.28 -15.24
C LYS A 181 14.80 8.49 -14.54
N LYS A 182 14.38 8.34 -13.28
CA LYS A 182 13.81 9.41 -12.45
C LYS A 182 14.86 10.15 -11.64
N GLY A 183 16.07 9.58 -11.52
CA GLY A 183 17.16 10.17 -10.76
C GLY A 183 16.99 10.08 -9.24
N GLU A 184 16.23 9.10 -8.73
CA GLU A 184 15.88 9.01 -7.30
C GLU A 184 16.00 7.59 -6.74
N ILE A 185 16.25 7.48 -5.43
CA ILE A 185 16.09 6.23 -4.67
C ILE A 185 14.80 6.33 -3.85
N ILE A 186 13.86 5.44 -4.13
CA ILE A 186 12.58 5.35 -3.44
C ILE A 186 12.74 4.36 -2.29
N ASN A 187 12.51 4.80 -1.06
CA ASN A 187 12.24 3.85 0.02
C ASN A 187 10.80 3.36 -0.14
N GLU A 188 10.63 2.18 -0.72
CA GLU A 188 9.38 1.43 -0.76
C GLU A 188 9.01 0.99 0.67
N HIS A 189 8.73 1.95 1.55
CA HIS A 189 8.11 1.67 2.85
C HIS A 189 6.97 0.70 2.63
N GLU A 190 6.83 -0.29 3.51
CA GLU A 190 5.66 -1.15 3.47
C GLU A 190 4.41 -0.27 3.61
N GLU A 191 3.73 -0.01 2.48
CA GLU A 191 2.45 0.72 2.43
C GLU A 191 1.40 0.05 3.30
N TYR A 192 1.65 -1.19 3.72
CA TYR A 192 0.88 -1.91 4.70
C TYR A 192 1.70 -3.01 5.37
N PHE A 193 1.30 -3.43 6.57
CA PHE A 193 1.70 -4.73 7.15
C PHE A 193 0.48 -5.60 7.40
N VAL A 194 0.70 -6.89 7.67
CA VAL A 194 -0.36 -7.83 8.10
C VAL A 194 0.06 -8.44 9.42
N ASN A 195 -0.78 -8.36 10.45
CA ASN A 195 -0.47 -8.88 11.79
C ASN A 195 -0.76 -10.40 11.92
N SER A 196 -0.54 -11.00 13.11
CA SER A 196 -0.78 -12.43 13.32
C SER A 196 -2.25 -12.85 13.19
N MET A 197 -3.17 -11.88 13.17
CA MET A 197 -4.62 -12.07 13.00
C MET A 197 -5.07 -12.00 11.53
N GLY A 198 -4.13 -11.77 10.59
CA GLY A 198 -4.45 -11.55 9.19
C GLY A 198 -5.10 -10.19 8.91
N MET A 199 -5.05 -9.24 9.84
CA MET A 199 -5.51 -7.87 9.62
C MET A 199 -4.47 -7.12 8.81
N LYS A 200 -4.88 -6.52 7.68
CA LYS A 200 -4.02 -5.66 6.88
C LYS A 200 -4.14 -4.21 7.36
N PHE A 201 -3.02 -3.58 7.69
CA PHE A 201 -2.94 -2.21 8.14
C PHE A 201 -2.16 -1.37 7.13
N VAL A 202 -2.79 -0.38 6.51
CA VAL A 202 -2.15 0.55 5.57
C VAL A 202 -1.48 1.71 6.29
N LYS A 203 -0.36 2.18 5.76
CA LYS A 203 0.38 3.32 6.29
C LYS A 203 -0.33 4.62 5.96
N ILE A 204 -0.65 5.40 6.99
CA ILE A 204 -1.20 6.76 6.87
C ILE A 204 -0.07 7.75 7.08
N MET A 205 0.23 8.52 6.04
CA MET A 205 1.32 9.48 6.05
C MET A 205 1.00 10.66 6.99
N PRO A 206 2.00 11.24 7.66
CA PRO A 206 1.78 12.43 8.48
C PRO A 206 1.33 13.60 7.62
N GLY A 207 0.56 14.51 8.23
CA GLY A 207 0.11 15.71 7.54
C GLY A 207 -0.61 16.68 8.45
N VAL A 208 -1.10 17.75 7.85
CA VAL A 208 -1.88 18.79 8.53
C VAL A 208 -3.17 18.98 7.75
N PHE A 209 -4.30 19.05 8.46
CA PHE A 209 -5.60 19.33 7.86
C PHE A 209 -6.46 20.13 8.83
N GLN A 210 -7.52 20.75 8.32
CA GLN A 210 -8.53 21.40 9.16
C GLN A 210 -9.64 20.37 9.45
N LYS A 211 -9.75 19.93 10.71
CA LYS A 211 -10.83 19.04 11.14
C LYS A 211 -12.13 19.84 11.18
N SER A 212 -13.23 19.22 10.74
CA SER A 212 -14.47 19.93 10.41
C SER A 212 -15.14 20.67 11.58
N ASP A 213 -14.96 20.20 12.81
CA ASP A 213 -15.48 20.81 14.04
C ASP A 213 -14.50 21.80 14.71
N SER A 214 -13.38 22.10 14.04
CA SER A 214 -12.30 22.95 14.57
C SER A 214 -12.01 24.13 13.65
N THR A 215 -13.05 24.95 13.39
CA THR A 215 -12.97 26.12 12.50
C THR A 215 -11.71 26.97 12.73
N GLY A 216 -10.89 27.09 11.69
CA GLY A 216 -9.68 27.92 11.69
C GLY A 216 -8.47 27.32 12.41
N LYS A 217 -8.55 26.09 12.93
CA LYS A 217 -7.44 25.42 13.62
C LYS A 217 -6.89 24.26 12.79
N GLU A 218 -5.60 24.33 12.49
CA GLU A 218 -4.87 23.23 11.90
C GLU A 218 -4.69 22.08 12.90
N THR A 219 -4.96 20.87 12.45
CA THR A 219 -4.75 19.63 13.19
C THR A 219 -3.61 18.86 12.53
N ARG A 220 -2.55 18.59 13.31
CA ARG A 220 -1.40 17.79 12.88
C ARG A 220 -1.65 16.32 13.18
N ILE A 221 -1.47 15.50 12.17
CA ILE A 221 -1.55 14.05 12.22
C ILE A 221 -0.15 13.48 12.04
N ASN A 222 0.27 12.64 12.97
CA ASN A 222 1.54 11.90 12.87
C ASN A 222 1.38 10.69 11.97
N GLU A 223 2.49 10.05 11.62
CA GLU A 223 2.44 8.75 10.96
C GLU A 223 1.79 7.69 11.87
N PHE A 224 0.90 6.88 11.29
CA PHE A 224 0.35 5.69 11.93
C PHE A 224 -0.05 4.68 10.86
N PHE A 225 -0.44 3.48 11.28
CA PHE A 225 -1.06 2.50 10.39
C PHE A 225 -2.53 2.32 10.74
N MET A 226 -3.40 2.18 9.76
CA MET A 226 -4.84 1.97 9.94
C MET A 226 -5.28 0.67 9.27
N GLN A 227 -6.08 -0.14 9.96
CA GLN A 227 -6.66 -1.34 9.37
C GLN A 227 -7.43 -0.94 8.11
N ASN A 228 -7.25 -1.68 7.02
CA ASN A 228 -7.80 -1.29 5.72
C ASN A 228 -9.32 -1.51 5.59
N THR A 229 -9.93 -2.22 6.53
CA THR A 229 -11.37 -2.47 6.67
C THR A 229 -11.77 -2.30 8.14
N GLU A 230 -13.06 -2.39 8.46
CA GLU A 230 -13.48 -2.62 9.85
C GLU A 230 -12.95 -3.97 10.36
N VAL A 231 -12.94 -4.14 11.69
CA VAL A 231 -12.66 -5.43 12.32
C VAL A 231 -13.78 -6.41 11.95
N THR A 232 -13.41 -7.57 11.41
CA THR A 232 -14.39 -8.57 11.00
C THR A 232 -14.85 -9.46 12.15
N GLN A 233 -16.01 -10.09 12.01
CA GLN A 233 -16.50 -11.10 12.95
C GLN A 233 -15.48 -12.23 13.15
N LYS A 234 -14.77 -12.63 12.08
CA LYS A 234 -13.67 -13.61 12.14
C LYS A 234 -12.55 -13.15 13.06
N GLN A 235 -12.10 -11.91 12.88
CA GLN A 235 -11.03 -11.30 13.67
C GLN A 235 -11.43 -11.16 15.14
N TRP A 236 -12.69 -10.73 15.38
CA TRP A 236 -13.29 -10.66 16.70
C TRP A 236 -13.24 -12.00 17.43
N VAL A 237 -13.81 -13.04 16.84
CA VAL A 237 -13.93 -14.38 17.45
C VAL A 237 -12.57 -14.98 17.79
N MET A 238 -11.52 -14.70 17.01
CA MET A 238 -10.17 -15.20 17.28
C MET A 238 -9.59 -14.71 18.63
N LEU A 239 -10.04 -13.58 19.19
CA LEU A 239 -9.61 -13.09 20.52
C LEU A 239 -10.69 -13.20 21.58
N MET A 240 -11.95 -12.97 21.19
CA MET A 240 -13.07 -12.82 22.13
C MET A 240 -13.88 -14.11 22.28
N GLN A 241 -13.65 -15.11 21.42
CA GLN A 241 -14.26 -16.45 21.42
C GLN A 241 -15.78 -16.50 21.18
N LYS A 242 -16.50 -15.39 21.38
CA LYS A 242 -17.94 -15.24 21.11
C LYS A 242 -18.17 -14.19 20.03
N ASN A 243 -19.17 -14.40 19.18
CA ASN A 243 -19.59 -13.45 18.16
C ASN A 243 -20.87 -12.69 18.62
N PRO A 244 -20.75 -11.41 19.02
CA PRO A 244 -21.88 -10.62 19.51
C PRO A 244 -22.79 -10.11 18.38
N SER A 245 -22.28 -10.06 17.14
CA SER A 245 -22.95 -9.47 15.98
C SER A 245 -24.37 -10.01 15.76
N ASN A 246 -25.31 -9.10 15.53
CA ASN A 246 -26.68 -9.42 15.20
C ASN A 246 -26.78 -10.10 13.82
N TYR A 247 -26.04 -9.60 12.83
CA TYR A 247 -26.05 -10.15 11.48
C TYR A 247 -24.98 -11.24 11.31
N LYS A 248 -25.43 -12.50 11.25
CA LYS A 248 -24.56 -13.67 11.05
C LYS A 248 -24.98 -14.44 9.80
N LYS A 249 -24.03 -14.72 8.90
CA LYS A 249 -24.24 -15.51 7.67
C LYS A 249 -23.11 -16.51 7.48
N ASN A 250 -23.09 -17.20 6.33
CA ASN A 250 -22.12 -18.25 5.99
C ASN A 250 -20.68 -17.75 5.78
N SER A 251 -20.40 -16.46 6.01
CA SER A 251 -19.06 -15.87 6.01
C SER A 251 -18.85 -15.10 7.30
N ASN A 252 -17.62 -15.10 7.81
CA ASN A 252 -17.21 -14.31 8.97
C ASN A 252 -16.43 -13.03 8.56
N ASP A 253 -16.45 -12.68 7.27
CA ASP A 253 -15.81 -11.46 6.73
C ASP A 253 -16.74 -10.24 6.75
N TYR A 254 -17.88 -10.32 7.44
CA TYR A 254 -18.70 -9.16 7.79
C TYR A 254 -18.03 -8.37 8.92
N PRO A 255 -18.27 -7.05 9.03
CA PRO A 255 -17.81 -6.29 10.19
C PRO A 255 -18.42 -6.86 11.46
N VAL A 256 -17.66 -6.81 12.55
CA VAL A 256 -18.23 -7.04 13.87
C VAL A 256 -19.06 -5.81 14.25
N GLU A 257 -20.33 -6.05 14.55
CA GLU A 257 -21.24 -5.07 15.15
C GLU A 257 -21.85 -5.61 16.45
N ASN A 258 -22.70 -4.81 17.11
CA ASN A 258 -23.33 -5.13 18.38
C ASN A 258 -22.33 -5.26 19.53
N VAL A 259 -21.37 -4.34 19.59
CA VAL A 259 -20.27 -4.29 20.58
C VAL A 259 -20.30 -2.98 21.35
N SER A 260 -20.02 -3.03 22.65
CA SER A 260 -19.82 -1.82 23.46
C SER A 260 -18.39 -1.30 23.35
N LEU A 261 -18.16 -0.03 23.70
CA LEU A 261 -16.81 0.52 23.76
C LEU A 261 -15.92 -0.30 24.70
N ASN A 262 -16.47 -0.81 25.80
CA ASN A 262 -15.75 -1.67 26.74
C ASN A 262 -15.31 -3.00 26.11
N ASP A 263 -16.18 -3.64 25.31
CA ASP A 263 -15.82 -4.87 24.59
C ASP A 263 -14.70 -4.61 23.58
N VAL A 264 -14.74 -3.46 22.92
CA VAL A 264 -13.70 -3.01 21.98
C VAL A 264 -12.37 -2.76 22.69
N GLN A 265 -12.38 -2.11 23.87
CA GLN A 265 -11.16 -1.94 24.67
C GLN A 265 -10.58 -3.28 25.14
N GLU A 266 -11.43 -4.25 25.52
CA GLU A 266 -10.96 -5.60 25.86
C GLU A 266 -10.40 -6.34 24.64
N PHE A 267 -11.00 -6.20 23.46
CA PHE A 267 -10.45 -6.72 22.21
C PHE A 267 -9.05 -6.16 21.94
N ILE A 268 -8.88 -4.83 22.04
CA ILE A 268 -7.61 -4.14 21.86
C ILE A 268 -6.57 -4.63 22.88
N ARG A 269 -6.95 -4.75 24.16
CA ARG A 269 -6.08 -5.25 25.22
C ARG A 269 -5.55 -6.65 24.90
N ARG A 270 -6.42 -7.56 24.44
CA ARG A 270 -6.03 -8.92 24.03
C ARG A 270 -5.16 -8.93 22.79
N LEU A 271 -5.44 -8.07 21.81
CA LEU A 271 -4.62 -7.96 20.60
C LEU A 271 -3.21 -7.48 20.95
N ASN A 272 -3.11 -6.42 21.74
CA ASN A 272 -1.85 -5.88 22.27
C ASN A 272 -1.06 -6.97 23.02
N GLN A 273 -1.71 -7.72 23.92
CA GLN A 273 -1.08 -8.83 24.63
C GLN A 273 -0.57 -9.92 23.69
N ARG A 274 -1.34 -10.28 22.66
CA ARG A 274 -0.97 -11.32 21.68
C ARG A 274 0.19 -10.90 20.78
N GLU A 275 0.23 -9.63 20.41
CA GLU A 275 1.24 -9.05 19.51
C GLU A 275 2.44 -8.48 20.28
N GLU A 276 2.50 -8.71 21.60
CA GLU A 276 3.55 -8.24 22.50
C GLU A 276 3.84 -6.73 22.35
N THR A 277 2.77 -5.94 22.28
CA THR A 277 2.83 -4.49 22.06
C THR A 277 1.72 -3.78 22.84
N ASP A 278 1.79 -2.46 22.91
CA ASP A 278 0.78 -1.56 23.46
C ASP A 278 0.27 -0.55 22.41
N LYS A 279 0.65 -0.74 21.14
CA LYS A 279 0.50 0.27 20.09
C LYS A 279 -0.83 0.21 19.34
N TYR A 280 -1.63 -0.85 19.47
CA TYR A 280 -2.96 -0.91 18.88
C TYR A 280 -3.96 -0.13 19.72
N ARG A 281 -4.81 0.65 19.05
CA ARG A 281 -5.89 1.43 19.67
C ARG A 281 -6.97 1.78 18.65
N LEU A 282 -8.05 2.40 19.12
CA LEU A 282 -9.00 3.10 18.25
C LEU A 282 -8.33 4.34 17.61
N PRO A 283 -8.71 4.72 16.38
CA PRO A 283 -8.34 6.01 15.81
C PRO A 283 -8.94 7.14 16.65
N THR A 284 -8.26 8.27 16.75
CA THR A 284 -8.93 9.51 17.13
C THR A 284 -9.88 9.95 16.01
N GLN A 285 -10.88 10.78 16.30
CA GLN A 285 -11.74 11.37 15.28
C GLN A 285 -10.94 12.14 14.21
N ALA A 286 -9.87 12.81 14.64
CA ALA A 286 -9.00 13.55 13.73
C ALA A 286 -8.25 12.61 12.78
N GLU A 287 -7.70 11.51 13.29
CA GLU A 287 -7.04 10.49 12.47
C GLU A 287 -8.04 9.81 11.52
N TRP A 288 -9.24 9.49 12.01
CA TRP A 288 -10.31 8.90 11.21
C TRP A 288 -10.72 9.82 10.06
N GLU A 289 -10.99 11.09 10.35
CA GLU A 289 -11.41 12.06 9.34
C GLU A 289 -10.31 12.32 8.31
N TYR A 290 -9.06 12.47 8.78
CA TYR A 290 -7.90 12.62 7.91
C TYR A 290 -7.74 11.42 6.97
N ALA A 291 -7.85 10.21 7.52
CA ALA A 291 -7.85 8.93 6.80
C ALA A 291 -8.95 8.82 5.77
N CYS A 292 -10.18 9.21 6.12
CA CYS A 292 -11.33 9.19 5.23
C CYS A 292 -11.13 10.16 4.05
N ARG A 293 -10.68 11.39 4.34
CA ARG A 293 -10.51 12.48 3.36
C ARG A 293 -9.42 12.21 2.32
N THR A 294 -8.35 11.50 2.69
CA THR A 294 -7.18 11.26 1.80
C THR A 294 -6.60 12.55 1.20
N GLY A 295 -6.51 13.60 2.01
CA GLY A 295 -5.99 14.91 1.61
C GLY A 295 -6.97 15.82 0.85
N LYS A 296 -8.24 15.42 0.71
CA LYS A 296 -9.28 16.25 0.06
C LYS A 296 -10.14 17.01 1.08
N ASN A 297 -10.53 18.23 0.72
CA ASN A 297 -11.48 19.04 1.48
C ASN A 297 -12.92 18.96 0.93
N SER A 298 -13.32 17.78 0.46
CA SER A 298 -14.68 17.50 -0.05
C SER A 298 -15.54 16.80 0.98
N LYS A 299 -16.87 16.76 0.77
CA LYS A 299 -17.83 16.04 1.61
C LYS A 299 -17.50 14.56 1.74
N TYR A 300 -17.11 13.90 0.64
CA TYR A 300 -16.71 12.49 0.60
C TYR A 300 -15.28 12.33 0.10
N CYS A 301 -14.67 11.16 0.27
CA CYS A 301 -13.34 10.86 -0.27
C CYS A 301 -13.29 10.90 -1.82
N PHE A 302 -14.45 10.82 -2.46
CA PHE A 302 -14.64 10.82 -3.91
C PHE A 302 -15.14 12.16 -4.51
N GLY A 303 -15.26 13.20 -3.69
CA GLY A 303 -15.71 14.54 -4.09
C GLY A 303 -17.01 14.95 -3.38
N ASP A 304 -17.69 15.97 -3.91
CA ASP A 304 -18.91 16.53 -3.28
C ASP A 304 -20.22 16.00 -3.87
N ASN A 305 -20.16 15.27 -4.99
CA ASN A 305 -21.35 14.72 -5.63
C ASN A 305 -21.76 13.39 -4.97
N PRO A 306 -22.91 13.32 -4.26
CA PRO A 306 -23.39 12.10 -3.61
C PRO A 306 -23.81 11.00 -4.61
N ASP A 307 -24.00 11.29 -5.90
CA ASP A 307 -24.40 10.28 -6.90
C ASP A 307 -23.38 9.14 -7.05
N LYS A 308 -22.13 9.36 -6.63
CA LYS A 308 -21.06 8.35 -6.67
C LYS A 308 -21.06 7.41 -5.46
N ILE A 309 -21.91 7.66 -4.46
CA ILE A 309 -21.83 6.94 -3.18
C ILE A 309 -22.05 5.43 -3.30
N ASP A 310 -22.83 5.00 -4.30
CA ASP A 310 -23.06 3.59 -4.59
C ASP A 310 -21.76 2.80 -4.84
N ASP A 311 -20.72 3.45 -5.39
CA ASP A 311 -19.42 2.81 -5.65
C ASP A 311 -18.58 2.62 -4.39
N TYR A 312 -18.85 3.39 -3.34
CA TYR A 312 -18.00 3.51 -2.13
C TYR A 312 -18.66 3.01 -0.86
N ALA A 313 -19.99 2.92 -0.81
CA ALA A 313 -20.74 2.73 0.42
C ALA A 313 -21.76 1.60 0.37
N TRP A 314 -21.94 0.93 1.51
CA TRP A 314 -23.15 0.19 1.84
C TRP A 314 -24.03 1.08 2.74
N TYR A 315 -25.21 1.45 2.26
CA TYR A 315 -26.08 2.45 2.91
C TYR A 315 -27.56 2.16 2.63
N GLU A 316 -28.48 2.97 3.17
CA GLU A 316 -29.94 2.73 3.16
C GLU A 316 -30.48 2.17 1.84
N LYS A 317 -30.05 2.72 0.69
CA LYS A 317 -30.61 2.35 -0.63
C LYS A 317 -30.07 1.04 -1.20
N ASN A 318 -28.86 0.60 -0.83
CA ASN A 318 -28.19 -0.54 -1.47
C ASN A 318 -27.79 -1.66 -0.48
N SER A 319 -27.92 -1.44 0.82
CA SER A 319 -27.50 -2.40 1.85
C SER A 319 -28.52 -3.50 2.09
N HIS A 320 -29.78 -3.28 1.73
CA HIS A 320 -30.90 -4.14 2.12
C HIS A 320 -31.06 -4.28 3.64
N ASN A 321 -30.80 -3.19 4.38
CA ASN A 321 -30.94 -3.08 5.83
C ASN A 321 -30.07 -4.05 6.63
N HIS A 322 -28.86 -4.35 6.13
CA HIS A 322 -27.89 -5.19 6.84
C HIS A 322 -26.44 -4.83 6.45
N PRO A 323 -25.43 -5.15 7.29
CA PRO A 323 -24.04 -4.94 6.94
C PRO A 323 -23.60 -5.91 5.84
N HIS A 324 -22.53 -5.57 5.14
CA HIS A 324 -21.96 -6.38 4.06
C HIS A 324 -20.55 -6.85 4.40
N MET A 325 -20.06 -7.84 3.65
CA MET A 325 -18.67 -8.26 3.78
C MET A 325 -17.76 -7.06 3.51
N VAL A 326 -16.72 -6.91 4.32
CA VAL A 326 -15.80 -5.79 4.21
C VAL A 326 -15.03 -5.82 2.89
N GLY A 327 -14.59 -4.64 2.42
CA GLY A 327 -13.72 -4.49 1.27
C GLY A 327 -14.38 -4.81 -0.07
N ARG A 328 -15.71 -4.68 -0.17
CA ARG A 328 -16.49 -4.98 -1.38
C ARG A 328 -16.88 -3.75 -2.20
N LYS A 329 -16.66 -2.55 -1.66
CA LYS A 329 -16.79 -1.27 -2.35
C LYS A 329 -15.44 -0.72 -2.78
N THR A 330 -15.44 0.41 -3.47
CA THR A 330 -14.21 1.08 -3.92
C THR A 330 -13.50 1.70 -2.71
N PRO A 331 -12.19 1.43 -2.50
CA PRO A 331 -11.45 2.07 -1.43
C PRO A 331 -11.13 3.53 -1.75
N ASN A 332 -10.78 4.30 -0.72
CA ASN A 332 -10.19 5.63 -0.92
C ASN A 332 -8.73 5.56 -1.42
N LEU A 333 -8.10 6.72 -1.64
CA LEU A 333 -6.73 6.81 -2.19
C LEU A 333 -5.64 6.18 -1.29
N TRP A 334 -5.93 5.90 -0.02
CA TRP A 334 -5.02 5.20 0.90
C TRP A 334 -5.33 3.71 1.02
N GLY A 335 -6.26 3.19 0.22
CA GLY A 335 -6.62 1.78 0.23
C GLY A 335 -7.49 1.39 1.43
N LEU A 336 -8.15 2.37 2.07
CA LEU A 336 -9.14 2.14 3.12
C LEU A 336 -10.52 1.93 2.49
N TYR A 337 -11.16 0.82 2.86
CA TYR A 337 -12.50 0.46 2.44
C TYR A 337 -13.51 0.85 3.50
N ASP A 338 -14.76 0.98 3.06
CA ASP A 338 -15.94 1.10 3.94
C ASP A 338 -15.85 2.33 4.87
N MET A 339 -15.16 3.41 4.44
CA MET A 339 -15.06 4.67 5.18
C MET A 339 -16.34 5.53 5.08
N HIS A 340 -17.36 5.06 4.35
CA HIS A 340 -18.64 5.70 4.11
C HIS A 340 -19.73 4.62 4.16
N GLY A 341 -20.35 4.39 5.33
CA GLY A 341 -21.38 3.36 5.52
C GLY A 341 -20.83 2.00 5.98
N ASN A 342 -21.59 0.94 5.72
CA ASN A 342 -21.45 -0.39 6.30
C ASN A 342 -21.71 -0.36 7.81
N VAL A 343 -20.74 -0.08 8.68
CA VAL A 343 -21.01 0.16 10.11
C VAL A 343 -20.34 1.43 10.59
N LEU A 344 -20.97 2.11 11.54
CA LEU A 344 -20.36 3.18 12.30
C LEU A 344 -19.10 2.67 13.01
N GLU A 345 -18.06 3.50 13.10
CA GLU A 345 -16.79 3.10 13.69
C GLU A 345 -16.46 3.92 14.93
N PHE A 346 -16.32 3.24 16.08
CA PHE A 346 -15.87 3.90 17.31
C PHE A 346 -14.53 4.61 17.13
N CYS A 347 -14.45 5.82 17.68
CA CYS A 347 -13.22 6.60 17.83
C CYS A 347 -12.79 6.63 19.31
N LEU A 348 -11.53 7.01 19.54
CA LEU A 348 -10.94 7.14 20.88
C LEU A 348 -11.54 8.31 21.68
N ASP A 349 -11.97 9.37 21.00
CA ASP A 349 -12.48 10.58 21.61
C ASP A 349 -13.85 10.40 22.25
N LEU A 350 -14.09 11.14 23.34
CA LEU A 350 -15.39 11.23 24.00
C LEU A 350 -16.00 12.62 23.80
N TYR A 351 -17.26 12.68 23.37
CA TYR A 351 -18.04 13.91 23.35
C TYR A 351 -18.36 14.36 24.79
N SER A 352 -18.04 15.63 25.09
CA SER A 352 -18.15 16.20 26.44
C SER A 352 -17.38 15.41 27.52
N GLY A 353 -16.40 14.58 27.13
CA GLY A 353 -15.67 13.71 28.04
C GLY A 353 -16.49 12.53 28.60
N MET A 354 -17.70 12.29 28.11
CA MET A 354 -18.63 11.31 28.68
C MET A 354 -19.15 10.29 27.66
N TYR A 355 -19.43 10.72 26.43
CA TYR A 355 -20.13 9.90 25.45
C TYR A 355 -19.19 9.42 24.34
N PRO A 356 -19.15 8.12 24.01
CA PRO A 356 -18.37 7.64 22.87
C PRO A 356 -18.79 8.35 21.57
N VAL A 357 -17.84 8.49 20.66
CA VAL A 357 -18.09 9.02 19.33
C VAL A 357 -17.82 7.94 18.29
N ALA A 358 -18.69 7.86 17.28
CA ALA A 358 -18.48 7.06 16.09
C ALA A 358 -18.49 7.93 14.82
N ARG A 359 -17.90 7.40 13.75
CA ARG A 359 -17.78 8.08 12.44
C ARG A 359 -18.12 7.11 11.30
N GLY A 360 -18.37 7.66 10.11
CA GLY A 360 -18.51 6.89 8.86
C GLY A 360 -19.94 6.60 8.43
N GLY A 361 -20.89 6.60 9.36
CA GLY A 361 -22.27 6.19 9.14
C GLY A 361 -22.41 4.68 8.89
N ASP A 362 -23.64 4.19 8.84
CA ASP A 362 -23.94 2.77 8.76
C ASP A 362 -24.84 2.37 7.57
N TYR A 363 -25.16 1.09 7.48
CA TYR A 363 -25.96 0.50 6.40
C TYR A 363 -27.41 1.01 6.33
N LEU A 364 -27.92 1.73 7.32
CA LEU A 364 -29.26 2.34 7.36
C LEU A 364 -29.23 3.84 7.02
N ASP A 365 -28.05 4.44 6.91
CA ASP A 365 -27.91 5.88 6.77
C ASP A 365 -28.15 6.37 5.35
N LYS A 366 -28.62 7.62 5.28
CA LYS A 366 -28.70 8.40 4.03
C LYS A 366 -27.34 9.00 3.69
N PRO A 367 -27.07 9.33 2.41
CA PRO A 367 -25.79 9.89 1.99
C PRO A 367 -25.26 11.06 2.83
N ASP A 368 -26.13 11.97 3.26
CA ASP A 368 -25.74 13.15 4.06
C ASP A 368 -25.13 12.78 5.44
N TYR A 369 -25.38 11.57 5.95
CA TYR A 369 -24.78 11.06 7.19
C TYR A 369 -23.47 10.32 6.95
N LEU A 370 -23.09 10.09 5.70
CA LEU A 370 -21.88 9.38 5.30
C LEU A 370 -20.72 10.32 4.96
N GLU A 371 -20.87 11.63 5.15
CA GLU A 371 -19.81 12.59 4.85
C GLU A 371 -18.60 12.40 5.79
N CYS A 372 -17.39 12.70 5.30
CA CYS A 372 -16.13 12.62 6.05
C CYS A 372 -16.19 13.33 7.41
N SER A 373 -17.01 14.38 7.54
CA SER A 373 -17.14 15.25 8.71
C SER A 373 -18.18 14.81 9.73
N VAL A 374 -19.09 13.89 9.39
CA VAL A 374 -20.22 13.54 10.26
C VAL A 374 -19.76 12.68 11.44
N GLN A 375 -20.00 13.19 12.65
CA GLN A 375 -19.81 12.45 13.89
C GLN A 375 -21.16 12.03 14.47
N GLU A 376 -21.17 10.89 15.12
CA GLU A 376 -22.31 10.40 15.87
C GLU A 376 -21.96 10.26 17.35
N ILE A 377 -22.80 10.83 18.21
CA ILE A 377 -22.67 10.69 19.67
C ILE A 377 -23.42 9.44 20.07
N VAL A 378 -22.69 8.45 20.56
CA VAL A 378 -23.27 7.17 20.96
C VAL A 378 -23.80 7.31 22.38
N THR A 379 -25.12 7.46 22.52
CA THR A 379 -25.78 7.58 23.84
C THR A 379 -26.09 6.23 24.48
N GLU A 380 -26.17 5.17 23.67
CA GLU A 380 -26.30 3.78 24.11
C GLU A 380 -25.33 2.92 23.28
N ASP A 381 -24.22 2.48 23.87
CA ASP A 381 -23.21 1.66 23.18
C ASP A 381 -23.41 0.15 23.42
N SER A 382 -24.29 -0.24 24.33
CA SER A 382 -24.69 -1.64 24.49
C SER A 382 -25.81 -1.98 23.51
N GLY A 383 -25.57 -2.94 22.61
CA GLY A 383 -26.67 -3.53 21.84
C GLY A 383 -26.95 -2.92 20.46
N ASN A 384 -26.12 -1.98 19.98
CA ASN A 384 -26.37 -1.31 18.69
C ASN A 384 -25.82 -2.14 17.51
N PRO A 385 -26.69 -2.71 16.64
CA PRO A 385 -26.27 -3.58 15.54
C PRO A 385 -25.73 -2.81 14.32
N THR A 386 -25.54 -1.50 14.44
CA THR A 386 -24.98 -0.66 13.37
C THR A 386 -23.58 -0.14 13.69
N ILE A 387 -23.09 -0.36 14.91
CA ILE A 387 -21.79 0.15 15.35
C ILE A 387 -20.78 -0.99 15.48
N GLY A 388 -19.64 -0.82 14.82
CA GLY A 388 -18.42 -1.60 14.93
C GLY A 388 -17.21 -0.69 15.16
N PHE A 389 -16.05 -1.08 14.64
CA PHE A 389 -14.82 -0.30 14.77
C PHE A 389 -13.73 -0.76 13.79
N ARG A 390 -12.74 0.11 13.57
CA ARG A 390 -11.45 -0.26 13.00
C ARG A 390 -10.31 0.12 13.94
N LEU A 391 -9.14 -0.46 13.69
CA LEU A 391 -7.95 -0.23 14.49
C LEU A 391 -6.93 0.66 13.81
N VAL A 392 -6.14 1.33 14.63
CA VAL A 392 -4.85 1.89 14.24
C VAL A 392 -3.73 1.27 15.05
N LYS A 393 -2.52 1.33 14.53
CA LYS A 393 -1.29 0.97 15.23
C LYS A 393 -0.27 2.09 15.08
N MET A 394 0.30 2.54 16.20
CA MET A 394 1.43 3.47 16.16
C MET A 394 2.71 2.76 15.65
N PRO A 395 3.62 3.48 14.94
CA PRO A 395 4.90 2.93 14.49
C PRO A 395 5.68 2.27 15.63
#